data_AF-A0A1H7HCB0-F1
#
_entry.id   AF-A0A1H7HCB0-F1
#
_cell.length_a   1.000
_cell.length_b   1.000
_cell.length_c   1.000
_cell.angle_alpha   90.00
_cell.angle_beta   90.00
_cell.angle_gamma   90.00
#
_symmetry.space_group_name_H-M   'P 1'
#
loop_
_entity.id
_entity.type
_entity.pdbx_description
1 polymer ?
#
loop_
_entity_poly.entity_id
_entity_poly.type
_entity_poly.pdbx_seq_one_letter_code
_entity_poly.pdbx_strand_id
1 'polypeptide(L)'
;MDTTAAATADDVLDDQPVRRALDALDGLTWLDPFVTLVRRGATATALDPVRNALRGEWLGHRLHPALVQIPIGCWSSAAVLDLFPGERRASSGLIALGLLSVPPAALTGWIDWADLPPERQRAGLVHSAANLTASALYTASLCARLRGRWARGRVLGWSGLAVAGVGGLIGGHLAHREPGEADETAQADAGSGTAV
;
A
#
# COMPACT_ATOMS: atom_id res chain seq x y z
N MET A 1 -14.76 1.10 38.14
CA MET A 1 -13.38 1.19 37.62
C MET A 1 -13.25 0.05 36.61
N ASP A 2 -13.28 0.20 35.29
CA ASP A 2 -13.25 1.36 34.39
C ASP A 2 -13.93 0.94 33.06
N THR A 3 -15.16 1.38 32.82
CA THR A 3 -15.85 1.19 31.51
C THR A 3 -15.78 2.47 30.66
N THR A 4 -15.47 3.59 31.30
CA THR A 4 -15.33 4.91 30.67
C THR A 4 -13.99 5.12 29.96
N ALA A 5 -12.93 4.37 30.30
CA ALA A 5 -11.61 4.53 29.68
C ALA A 5 -11.49 3.88 28.29
N ALA A 6 -12.21 2.77 28.05
CA ALA A 6 -12.23 2.08 26.76
C ALA A 6 -13.06 2.87 25.72
N ALA A 7 -14.21 3.43 26.13
CA ALA A 7 -15.05 4.26 25.27
C ALA A 7 -14.35 5.55 24.82
N THR A 8 -13.47 6.13 25.66
CA THR A 8 -12.71 7.33 25.30
C THR A 8 -11.55 7.05 24.34
N ALA A 9 -11.04 5.82 24.29
CA ALA A 9 -9.99 5.47 23.33
C ALA A 9 -10.57 5.35 21.92
N ASP A 10 -11.70 4.65 21.76
CA ASP A 10 -12.40 4.56 20.47
C ASP A 10 -12.91 5.92 19.98
N ASP A 11 -13.47 6.76 20.86
CA ASP A 11 -13.99 8.09 20.50
C ASP A 11 -12.87 9.08 20.10
N VAL A 12 -11.67 8.94 20.68
CA VAL A 12 -10.47 9.73 20.30
C VAL A 12 -9.79 9.17 19.04
N LEU A 13 -9.90 7.85 18.79
CA LEU A 13 -9.39 7.21 17.57
C LEU A 13 -10.27 7.51 16.35
N ASP A 14 -11.57 7.74 16.56
CA ASP A 14 -12.53 8.20 15.55
C ASP A 14 -12.29 9.66 15.11
N ASP A 15 -11.61 10.47 15.92
CA ASP A 15 -11.48 11.91 15.65
C ASP A 15 -10.35 12.32 14.68
N GLN A 16 -9.64 11.35 14.11
CA GLN A 16 -8.54 11.62 13.18
C GLN A 16 -9.06 11.80 11.73
N PRO A 17 -8.96 13.00 11.13
CA PRO A 17 -9.50 13.28 9.79
C PRO A 17 -8.89 12.38 8.70
N VAL A 18 -7.65 11.94 8.91
CA VAL A 18 -6.96 11.01 8.01
C VAL A 18 -7.64 9.63 8.01
N ARG A 19 -8.08 9.12 9.17
CA ARG A 19 -8.76 7.82 9.26
C ARG A 19 -10.12 7.88 8.60
N ARG A 20 -10.93 8.91 8.90
CA ARG A 20 -12.21 9.14 8.21
C ARG A 20 -12.06 9.22 6.70
N ALA A 21 -11.00 9.86 6.21
CA ALA A 21 -10.71 9.93 4.77
C ALA A 21 -10.33 8.57 4.18
N LEU A 22 -9.60 7.72 4.92
CA LEU A 22 -9.24 6.37 4.50
C LEU A 22 -10.45 5.42 4.54
N ASP A 23 -11.25 5.45 5.60
CA ASP A 23 -12.49 4.69 5.73
C ASP A 23 -13.51 5.06 4.64
N ALA A 24 -13.55 6.35 4.25
CA ALA A 24 -14.39 6.80 3.14
C ALA A 24 -14.01 6.13 1.80
N LEU A 25 -12.78 5.64 1.63
CA LEU A 25 -12.38 4.91 0.42
C LEU A 25 -13.06 3.53 0.32
N ASP A 26 -13.32 2.89 1.46
CA ASP A 26 -14.04 1.61 1.55
C ASP A 26 -15.54 1.78 1.18
N GLY A 27 -16.07 3.00 1.29
CA GLY A 27 -17.44 3.36 0.92
C GLY A 27 -17.65 3.71 -0.57
N LEU A 28 -16.61 3.66 -1.43
CA LEU A 28 -16.69 4.11 -2.84
C LEU A 28 -17.43 3.10 -3.75
N THR A 29 -18.73 2.89 -3.51
CA THR A 29 -19.65 1.96 -4.23
C THR A 29 -19.61 2.10 -5.75
N TRP A 30 -19.39 3.31 -6.25
CA TRP A 30 -19.30 3.59 -7.69
C TRP A 30 -18.12 2.87 -8.39
N LEU A 31 -17.10 2.39 -7.66
CA LEU A 31 -15.99 1.61 -8.21
C LEU A 31 -16.31 0.12 -8.41
N ASP A 32 -17.46 -0.38 -7.93
CA ASP A 32 -17.84 -1.81 -8.02
C ASP A 32 -17.76 -2.44 -9.41
N PRO A 33 -18.23 -1.77 -10.47
CA PRO A 33 -18.16 -2.33 -11.83
C PRO A 33 -16.69 -2.53 -12.26
N PHE A 34 -15.80 -1.61 -11.89
CA PHE A 34 -14.39 -1.67 -12.22
C PHE A 34 -13.66 -2.73 -11.39
N VAL A 35 -13.94 -2.81 -10.09
CA VAL A 35 -13.45 -3.89 -9.20
C VAL A 35 -13.79 -5.25 -9.81
N THR A 36 -15.04 -5.45 -10.21
CA THR A 36 -15.50 -6.74 -10.74
C THR A 36 -14.81 -7.11 -12.06
N LEU A 37 -14.57 -6.13 -12.94
CA LEU A 37 -13.87 -6.32 -14.21
C LEU A 37 -12.41 -6.72 -13.99
N VAL A 38 -11.70 -5.96 -13.13
CA VAL A 38 -10.30 -6.17 -12.78
C VAL A 38 -10.10 -7.52 -12.09
N ARG A 39 -10.99 -7.89 -11.17
CA ARG A 39 -10.98 -9.17 -10.46
C ARG A 39 -11.11 -10.37 -11.41
N ARG A 40 -12.01 -10.30 -12.39
CA ARG A 40 -12.17 -11.37 -13.41
C ARG A 40 -10.88 -11.61 -14.18
N GLY A 41 -10.16 -10.55 -14.55
CA GLY A 41 -8.85 -10.64 -15.19
C GLY A 41 -7.79 -11.26 -14.28
N ALA A 42 -7.75 -10.83 -13.01
CA ALA A 42 -6.82 -11.34 -12.01
C ALA A 42 -6.95 -12.84 -11.76
N THR A 43 -8.19 -13.33 -11.60
CA THR A 43 -8.47 -14.76 -11.38
C THR A 43 -8.25 -15.62 -12.62
N ALA A 44 -8.37 -15.05 -13.83
CA ALA A 44 -8.15 -15.80 -15.07
C ALA A 44 -6.66 -16.05 -15.37
N THR A 45 -5.75 -15.27 -14.77
CA THR A 45 -4.29 -15.38 -14.98
C THR A 45 -3.56 -16.26 -13.96
N ALA A 46 -4.28 -16.86 -13.00
CA ALA A 46 -3.66 -17.57 -11.88
C ALA A 46 -3.44 -19.07 -12.17
N LEU A 47 -2.19 -19.48 -12.36
CA LEU A 47 -1.74 -20.86 -12.20
C LEU A 47 -1.42 -21.08 -10.72
N ASP A 48 -2.14 -21.98 -10.04
CA ASP A 48 -2.08 -22.20 -8.58
C ASP A 48 -0.66 -22.32 -7.96
N PRO A 49 0.34 -22.97 -8.59
CA PRO A 49 1.68 -23.10 -8.00
C PRO A 49 2.44 -21.77 -7.90
N VAL A 50 2.27 -20.89 -8.90
CA VAL A 50 2.92 -19.58 -8.96
C VAL A 50 2.30 -18.64 -7.92
N ARG A 51 0.99 -18.80 -7.68
CA ARG A 51 0.25 -18.04 -6.68
C ARG A 51 0.74 -18.31 -5.25
N ASN A 52 0.94 -19.57 -4.87
CA ASN A 52 1.38 -19.92 -3.52
C ASN A 52 2.80 -19.46 -3.22
N ALA A 53 3.71 -19.53 -4.21
CA ALA A 53 5.06 -19.00 -4.09
C ALA A 53 5.09 -17.47 -3.91
N LEU A 54 4.25 -16.75 -4.67
CA LEU A 54 4.17 -15.29 -4.63
C LEU A 54 3.39 -14.75 -3.42
N ARG A 55 2.45 -15.52 -2.87
CA ARG A 55 1.80 -15.21 -1.59
C ARG A 55 2.79 -15.16 -0.43
N GLY A 56 3.93 -15.85 -0.56
CA GLY A 56 4.88 -15.99 0.55
C GLY A 56 4.40 -16.98 1.60
N GLU A 57 3.56 -17.97 1.25
CA GLU A 57 3.10 -19.02 2.18
C GLU A 57 4.29 -19.75 2.84
N TRP A 58 5.42 -19.87 2.14
CA TRP A 58 6.68 -20.40 2.67
C TRP A 58 7.36 -19.49 3.72
N LEU A 59 7.05 -18.20 3.73
CA LEU A 59 7.54 -17.18 4.66
C LEU A 59 6.59 -16.97 5.85
N GLY A 60 5.38 -17.55 5.80
CA GLY A 60 4.30 -17.37 6.77
C GLY A 60 3.67 -15.96 6.78
N HIS A 61 4.06 -15.07 5.86
CA HIS A 61 3.64 -13.66 5.81
C HIS A 61 3.45 -13.22 4.36
N ARG A 62 2.59 -12.21 4.14
CA ARG A 62 2.37 -11.64 2.80
C ARG A 62 3.67 -11.03 2.25
N LEU A 63 4.03 -11.40 1.03
CA LEU A 63 5.29 -10.97 0.41
C LEU A 63 5.26 -9.50 -0.05
N HIS A 64 4.08 -8.96 -0.35
CA HIS A 64 3.94 -7.60 -0.85
C HIS A 64 4.46 -6.52 0.13
N PRO A 65 4.04 -6.47 1.41
CA PRO A 65 4.60 -5.53 2.39
C PRO A 65 6.13 -5.58 2.54
N ALA A 66 6.74 -6.76 2.37
CA ALA A 66 8.19 -6.90 2.42
C ALA A 66 8.85 -6.30 1.16
N LEU A 67 8.30 -6.60 -0.03
CA LEU A 67 8.87 -6.12 -1.29
C LEU A 67 8.75 -4.61 -1.49
N VAL A 68 7.67 -3.98 -1.01
CA VAL A 68 7.49 -2.52 -1.12
C VAL A 68 8.50 -1.71 -0.31
N GLN A 69 9.24 -2.32 0.62
CA GLN A 69 10.31 -1.63 1.34
C GLN A 69 11.48 -1.25 0.43
N ILE A 70 11.74 -2.01 -0.63
CA ILE A 70 12.80 -1.72 -1.60
C ILE A 70 12.53 -0.40 -2.33
N PRO A 71 11.38 -0.19 -3.01
CA PRO A 71 11.11 1.08 -3.67
C PRO A 71 11.02 2.23 -2.66
N ILE A 72 10.41 2.04 -1.49
CA ILE A 72 10.33 3.09 -0.44
C ILE A 72 11.73 3.54 0.00
N GLY A 73 12.60 2.59 0.32
CA GLY A 73 13.97 2.87 0.76
C GLY A 73 14.79 3.55 -0.35
N CYS A 74 14.69 3.05 -1.58
CA CYS A 74 15.37 3.63 -2.74
C CYS A 74 14.94 5.07 -3.01
N TRP A 75 13.64 5.32 -3.06
CA TRP A 75 13.05 6.61 -3.42
C TRP A 75 13.23 7.66 -2.32
N SER A 76 13.13 7.27 -1.05
CA SER A 76 13.43 8.13 0.09
C SER A 76 14.91 8.52 0.10
N SER A 77 15.81 7.53 -0.10
CA SER A 77 17.25 7.78 -0.17
C SER A 77 17.61 8.68 -1.36
N ALA A 78 16.99 8.50 -2.53
CA ALA A 78 17.19 9.38 -3.68
C ALA A 78 16.75 10.82 -3.40
N ALA A 79 15.64 11.01 -2.68
CA ALA A 79 15.16 12.34 -2.29
C ALA A 79 16.13 13.03 -1.31
N VAL A 80 16.71 12.28 -0.37
CA VAL A 80 17.78 12.78 0.51
C VAL A 80 19.01 13.17 -0.31
N LEU A 81 19.49 12.29 -1.19
CA LEU A 81 20.66 12.57 -2.03
C LEU A 81 20.45 13.77 -2.96
N ASP A 82 19.23 14.01 -3.42
CA ASP A 82 18.95 15.19 -4.24
C ASP A 82 19.33 16.49 -3.52
N LEU A 83 19.28 16.53 -2.17
CA LEU A 83 19.61 17.70 -1.34
C LEU A 83 21.10 18.03 -1.32
N PHE A 84 21.97 17.10 -1.72
CA PHE A 84 23.41 17.24 -1.67
C PHE A 84 23.99 17.47 -3.08
N PRO A 85 24.92 18.43 -3.24
CA PRO A 85 25.62 18.60 -4.51
C PRO A 85 26.49 17.38 -4.81
N GLY A 86 26.61 17.00 -6.09
CA GLY A 86 27.44 15.87 -6.54
C GLY A 86 26.74 14.51 -6.61
N GLU A 87 25.61 14.32 -5.92
CA GLU A 87 24.97 13.01 -5.75
C GLU A 87 24.01 12.58 -6.88
N ARG A 88 24.09 13.25 -8.02
CA ARG A 88 23.19 13.05 -9.17
C ARG A 88 23.17 11.61 -9.68
N ARG A 89 24.33 10.95 -9.70
CA ARG A 89 24.48 9.56 -10.19
C ARG A 89 23.88 8.57 -9.20
N ALA A 90 24.20 8.70 -7.92
CA ALA A 90 23.67 7.83 -6.87
C ALA A 90 22.15 7.97 -6.74
N SER A 91 21.63 9.20 -6.74
CA SER A 91 20.17 9.46 -6.73
C SER A 91 19.46 8.83 -7.94
N SER A 92 20.02 8.99 -9.15
CA SER A 92 19.42 8.37 -10.36
C SER A 92 19.48 6.84 -10.32
N GLY A 93 20.57 6.28 -9.78
CA GLY A 93 20.73 4.83 -9.61
C GLY A 93 19.70 4.25 -8.64
N LEU A 94 19.44 4.92 -7.52
CA LEU A 94 18.41 4.52 -6.57
C LEU A 94 17.00 4.61 -7.18
N ILE A 95 16.70 5.67 -7.94
CA ILE A 95 15.41 5.76 -8.66
C ILE A 95 15.23 4.57 -9.61
N ALA A 96 16.27 4.23 -10.38
CA ALA A 96 16.25 3.10 -11.31
C ALA A 96 16.08 1.77 -10.57
N LEU A 97 16.82 1.54 -9.48
CA LEU A 97 16.70 0.34 -8.66
C LEU A 97 15.29 0.21 -8.05
N GLY A 98 14.75 1.31 -7.52
CA GLY A 98 13.38 1.36 -7.00
C GLY A 98 12.37 0.98 -8.10
N LEU A 99 12.48 1.55 -9.30
CA LEU A 99 11.62 1.19 -10.43
C LEU A 99 11.75 -0.28 -10.86
N LEU A 100 12.95 -0.85 -10.85
CA LEU A 100 13.18 -2.26 -11.15
C LEU A 100 12.55 -3.20 -10.11
N SER A 101 12.38 -2.74 -8.87
CA SER A 101 11.72 -3.49 -7.80
C SER A 101 10.19 -3.38 -7.80
N VAL A 102 9.61 -2.45 -8.57
CA VAL A 102 8.15 -2.26 -8.64
C VAL A 102 7.43 -3.49 -9.20
N PRO A 103 7.84 -4.12 -10.32
CA PRO A 103 7.13 -5.26 -10.90
C PRO A 103 6.87 -6.43 -9.93
N PRO A 104 7.86 -6.96 -9.19
CA PRO A 104 7.59 -8.05 -8.24
C PRO A 104 6.69 -7.61 -7.08
N ALA A 105 6.85 -6.37 -6.58
CA ALA A 105 5.96 -5.83 -5.56
C ALA A 105 4.51 -5.68 -6.07
N ALA A 106 4.33 -5.18 -7.29
CA ALA A 106 3.01 -5.04 -7.91
C ALA A 106 2.34 -6.40 -8.15
N LEU A 107 3.10 -7.41 -8.57
CA LEU A 107 2.57 -8.75 -8.82
C LEU A 107 2.07 -9.41 -7.52
N THR A 108 2.85 -9.32 -6.44
CA THR A 108 2.45 -9.85 -5.14
C THR A 108 1.26 -9.08 -4.55
N GLY A 109 1.24 -7.75 -4.68
CA GLY A 109 0.11 -6.93 -4.23
C GLY A 109 -1.18 -7.18 -5.02
N TRP A 110 -1.07 -7.49 -6.31
CA TRP A 110 -2.20 -7.87 -7.14
C TRP A 110 -2.85 -9.19 -6.68
N ILE A 111 -2.03 -10.16 -6.28
CA ILE A 111 -2.51 -11.43 -5.71
C ILE A 111 -3.20 -11.19 -4.38
N ASP A 112 -2.57 -10.41 -3.49
CA ASP A 112 -3.15 -10.05 -2.19
C ASP A 112 -4.49 -9.30 -2.35
N TRP A 113 -4.57 -8.38 -3.32
CA TRP A 113 -5.80 -7.65 -3.62
C TRP A 113 -6.95 -8.55 -4.07
N ALA A 114 -6.66 -9.58 -4.86
CA ALA A 114 -7.68 -10.51 -5.34
C ALA A 114 -8.31 -11.36 -4.21
N ASP A 115 -7.61 -11.48 -3.09
CA ASP A 115 -8.06 -12.20 -1.88
C ASP A 115 -8.77 -11.29 -0.84
N LEU A 116 -8.82 -9.97 -1.05
CA LEU A 116 -9.51 -9.05 -0.16
C LEU A 116 -11.05 -9.21 -0.22
N PRO A 117 -11.77 -8.95 0.87
CA PRO A 117 -13.22 -8.76 0.84
C PRO A 117 -13.65 -7.64 -0.12
N PRO A 118 -14.82 -7.72 -0.78
CA PRO A 118 -15.27 -6.75 -1.79
C PRO A 118 -15.23 -5.30 -1.33
N GLU A 119 -15.53 -5.04 -0.06
CA GLU A 119 -15.59 -3.71 0.55
C GLU A 119 -14.20 -3.04 0.52
N ARG A 120 -13.15 -3.83 0.79
CA ARG A 120 -11.75 -3.35 0.87
C ARG A 120 -11.04 -3.34 -0.48
N GLN A 121 -11.56 -4.05 -1.49
CA GLN A 121 -11.00 -4.03 -2.84
C GLN A 121 -11.02 -2.62 -3.44
N ARG A 122 -11.95 -1.75 -3.02
CA ARG A 122 -12.03 -0.35 -3.46
C ARG A 122 -10.81 0.46 -3.02
N ALA A 123 -10.53 0.46 -1.71
CA ALA A 123 -9.33 1.11 -1.18
C ALA A 123 -8.06 0.49 -1.79
N GLY A 124 -8.06 -0.83 -2.06
CA GLY A 124 -7.01 -1.51 -2.80
C GLY A 124 -6.78 -0.98 -4.23
N LEU A 125 -7.84 -0.61 -4.96
CA LEU A 125 -7.71 0.04 -6.27
C LEU A 125 -7.15 1.46 -6.16
N VAL A 126 -7.61 2.24 -5.16
CA VAL A 126 -7.10 3.61 -4.93
C VAL A 126 -5.63 3.56 -4.56
N HIS A 127 -5.24 2.63 -3.69
CA HIS A 127 -3.83 2.33 -3.38
C HIS A 127 -3.02 1.99 -4.64
N SER A 128 -3.55 1.09 -5.47
CA SER A 128 -2.88 0.68 -6.71
C SER A 128 -2.71 1.86 -7.69
N ALA A 129 -3.74 2.70 -7.83
CA ALA A 129 -3.70 3.88 -8.69
C ALA A 129 -2.68 4.93 -8.18
N ALA A 130 -2.61 5.15 -6.87
CA ALA A 130 -1.61 6.02 -6.25
C ALA A 130 -0.18 5.50 -6.55
N ASN A 131 0.07 4.20 -6.35
CA ASN A 131 1.39 3.61 -6.60
C ASN A 131 1.78 3.59 -8.09
N LEU A 132 0.80 3.38 -8.99
CA LEU A 132 1.03 3.50 -10.43
C LEU A 132 1.42 4.94 -10.81
N THR A 133 0.73 5.93 -10.22
CA THR A 133 1.02 7.35 -10.43
C THR A 133 2.41 7.72 -9.91
N ALA A 134 2.78 7.25 -8.72
CA ALA A 134 4.13 7.43 -8.16
C ALA A 134 5.20 6.80 -9.07
N SER A 135 4.97 5.59 -9.56
CA SER A 135 5.89 4.88 -10.47
C SER A 135 6.05 5.62 -11.81
N ALA A 136 4.97 6.17 -12.36
CA ALA A 136 5.01 7.00 -13.56
C ALA A 136 5.80 8.30 -13.33
N LEU A 137 5.60 8.96 -12.18
CA LEU A 137 6.36 10.15 -11.80
C LEU A 137 7.85 9.85 -11.64
N TYR A 138 8.22 8.72 -11.01
CA TYR A 138 9.62 8.30 -10.90
C TYR A 138 10.23 7.90 -12.24
N THR A 139 9.45 7.27 -13.13
CA THR A 139 9.88 6.99 -14.51
C THR A 139 10.15 8.29 -15.27
N ALA A 140 9.23 9.26 -15.17
CA ALA A 140 9.40 10.57 -15.77
C ALA A 140 10.58 11.35 -15.17
N SER A 141 10.79 11.22 -13.85
CA SER A 141 11.95 11.76 -13.13
C SER A 141 13.26 11.20 -13.68
N LEU A 142 13.38 9.87 -13.76
CA LEU A 142 14.56 9.20 -14.32
C LEU A 142 14.80 9.62 -15.77
N CYS A 143 13.75 9.61 -16.59
CA CYS A 143 13.78 10.09 -17.97
C CYS A 143 14.23 11.55 -18.10
N ALA A 144 13.87 12.43 -17.17
CA ALA A 144 14.30 13.82 -17.16
C ALA A 144 15.79 13.94 -16.78
N ARG A 145 16.23 13.19 -15.75
CA ARG A 145 17.64 13.15 -15.29
C ARG A 145 18.58 12.63 -16.38
N LEU A 146 18.20 11.54 -17.06
CA LEU A 146 18.96 10.97 -18.18
C LEU A 146 19.09 11.93 -19.37
N ARG A 147 18.15 12.87 -19.52
CA ARG A 147 18.19 13.92 -20.55
C ARG A 147 18.81 15.24 -20.05
N GLY A 148 19.50 15.21 -18.92
CA GLY A 148 20.16 16.38 -18.32
C GLY A 148 19.22 17.41 -17.68
N ARG A 149 17.91 17.16 -17.63
CA ARG A 149 16.90 18.07 -17.05
C ARG A 149 16.74 17.84 -15.55
N TRP A 150 17.82 18.09 -14.80
CA TRP A 150 17.94 17.75 -13.38
C TRP A 150 16.88 18.39 -12.48
N ALA A 151 16.62 19.70 -12.63
CA ALA A 151 15.61 20.38 -11.81
C ALA A 151 14.21 19.75 -11.98
N ARG A 152 13.81 19.49 -13.23
CA ARG A 152 12.54 18.80 -13.53
C ARG A 152 12.52 17.38 -12.96
N GLY A 153 13.62 16.64 -13.09
CA GLY A 153 13.76 15.31 -12.49
C GLY A 153 13.60 15.33 -10.97
N ARG A 154 14.16 16.32 -10.29
CA ARG A 154 14.00 16.49 -8.85
C ARG A 154 12.55 16.78 -8.47
N VAL A 155 11.90 17.74 -9.13
CA VAL A 155 10.48 18.06 -8.88
C VAL A 155 9.60 16.82 -9.07
N LEU A 156 9.76 16.09 -10.18
CA LEU A 156 9.01 14.85 -10.43
C LEU A 156 9.31 13.77 -9.38
N GLY A 157 10.56 13.65 -8.93
CA GLY A 157 10.94 12.71 -7.88
C GLY A 157 10.27 13.01 -6.53
N TRP A 158 10.28 14.26 -6.08
CA TRP A 158 9.60 14.67 -4.85
C TRP A 158 8.07 14.54 -4.95
N SER A 159 7.48 14.87 -6.11
CA SER A 159 6.06 14.60 -6.36
C SER A 159 5.75 13.11 -6.32
N GLY A 160 6.61 12.27 -6.91
CA GLY A 160 6.52 10.81 -6.85
C GLY A 160 6.56 10.30 -5.41
N LEU A 161 7.49 10.81 -4.60
CA LEU A 161 7.61 10.45 -3.18
C LEU A 161 6.36 10.82 -2.38
N ALA A 162 5.81 12.02 -2.61
CA ALA A 162 4.60 12.47 -1.94
C ALA A 162 3.40 11.57 -2.28
N VAL A 163 3.22 11.24 -3.55
CA VAL A 163 2.15 10.32 -4.00
C VAL A 163 2.38 8.90 -3.44
N ALA A 164 3.62 8.41 -3.42
CA ALA A 164 3.96 7.13 -2.80
C ALA A 164 3.65 7.13 -1.30
N GLY A 165 3.89 8.24 -0.59
CA GLY A 165 3.52 8.41 0.82
C GLY A 165 2.02 8.28 1.05
N VAL A 166 1.20 8.92 0.20
CA VAL A 166 -0.27 8.75 0.23
C VAL A 166 -0.66 7.30 -0.02
N GLY A 167 -0.06 6.66 -1.03
CA GLY A 167 -0.24 5.23 -1.31
C GLY A 167 0.11 4.36 -0.09
N GLY A 168 1.21 4.68 0.60
CA GLY A 168 1.65 4.01 1.82
C GLY A 168 0.67 4.12 2.98
N LEU A 169 0.06 5.29 3.19
CA LEU A 169 -1.00 5.46 4.19
C LEU A 169 -2.21 4.57 3.91
N ILE A 170 -2.64 4.50 2.64
CA ILE A 170 -3.74 3.61 2.23
C ILE A 170 -3.34 2.13 2.39
N GLY A 171 -2.10 1.78 2.04
CA GLY A 171 -1.59 0.41 2.21
C GLY A 171 -1.53 -0.01 3.68
N GLY A 172 -1.15 0.92 4.57
CA GLY A 172 -1.21 0.73 6.01
C GLY A 172 -2.63 0.44 6.48
N HIS A 173 -3.61 1.22 6.04
CA HIS A 173 -5.03 1.00 6.34
C HIS A 173 -5.51 -0.40 5.93
N LEU A 174 -5.13 -0.84 4.73
CA LEU A 174 -5.46 -2.19 4.24
C LEU A 174 -4.82 -3.32 5.06
N ALA A 175 -3.65 -3.07 5.68
CA ALA A 175 -2.88 -4.07 6.43
C ALA A 175 -3.28 -4.18 7.91
N HIS A 176 -3.85 -3.13 8.53
CA HIS A 176 -4.10 -3.07 9.97
C HIS A 176 -5.34 -3.86 10.45
N ARG A 177 -6.06 -4.57 9.58
CA ARG A 177 -7.27 -5.33 9.97
C ARG A 177 -7.29 -6.73 9.37
N GLU A 178 -6.34 -7.56 9.77
CA GLU A 178 -6.45 -9.01 9.53
C GLU A 178 -7.64 -9.58 10.33
N PRO A 179 -8.39 -10.55 9.79
CA PRO A 179 -9.59 -11.13 10.41
C PRO A 179 -9.38 -11.86 11.75
N GLY A 180 -8.17 -11.86 12.34
CA GLY A 180 -7.89 -12.44 13.64
C GLY A 180 -8.45 -11.64 14.82
N GLU A 181 -8.53 -10.31 14.73
CA GLU A 181 -9.12 -9.48 15.81
C GLU A 181 -10.65 -9.63 15.91
N ALA A 182 -11.31 -9.98 14.81
CA ALA A 182 -12.75 -10.27 14.81
C ALA A 182 -13.07 -11.58 15.55
N ASP A 183 -12.16 -12.55 15.51
CA ASP A 183 -12.32 -13.82 16.24
C ASP A 183 -12.00 -13.64 17.72
N GLU A 184 -11.00 -12.83 18.07
CA GLU A 184 -10.63 -12.55 19.46
C GLU A 184 -11.70 -11.72 20.20
N THR A 185 -12.33 -10.76 19.51
CA THR A 185 -13.46 -9.98 20.05
C THR A 185 -14.76 -10.79 20.13
N ALA A 186 -15.04 -11.67 19.15
CA ALA A 186 -16.17 -12.59 19.21
C ALA A 186 -16.01 -13.68 20.30
N GLN A 187 -14.79 -14.15 20.55
CA GLN A 187 -14.47 -15.12 21.60
C GLN A 187 -14.54 -14.48 23.01
N ALA A 188 -14.14 -13.20 23.14
CA ALA A 188 -14.25 -12.44 24.39
C ALA A 188 -15.72 -12.15 24.79
N ASP A 189 -16.59 -11.84 23.82
CA ASP A 189 -18.03 -11.67 24.06
C ASP A 189 -18.73 -13.01 24.37
N ALA A 190 -18.32 -14.11 23.73
CA ALA A 190 -18.86 -15.44 24.02
C ALA A 190 -18.46 -15.99 25.41
N GLY A 191 -17.29 -15.61 25.92
CA GLY A 191 -16.78 -16.04 27.23
C GLY A 191 -17.35 -15.28 28.43
N SER A 192 -17.95 -14.09 28.22
CA SER A 192 -18.54 -13.27 29.29
C SER A 192 -20.03 -13.57 29.55
N GLY A 193 -20.69 -14.30 28.66
CA GLY A 193 -22.13 -14.63 28.73
C GLY A 193 -22.51 -15.95 29.44
N THR A 194 -21.56 -16.70 30.00
CA THR A 194 -21.81 -18.05 30.59
C THR A 194 -21.45 -18.19 32.07
N ALA A 195 -21.54 -17.11 32.85
CA ALA A 195 -21.43 -17.15 34.31
C ALA A 195 -22.67 -16.56 35.00
N VAL A 196 -23.80 -17.29 34.93
CA VAL A 196 -24.92 -17.20 35.89
C VAL A 196 -25.47 -18.60 36.14
#